data_AF-A0A315UYW8-F1
#
_entry.id   AF-A0A315UYW8-F1
#
_cell.length_a   1.000
_cell.length_b   1.000
_cell.length_c   1.000
_cell.angle_alpha   90.00
_cell.angle_beta   90.00
_cell.angle_gamma   90.00
#
_symmetry.space_group_name_H-M   'P 1'
#
loop_
_entity.id
_entity.type
_entity.pdbx_description
1 polymer ?
#
loop_
_entity_poly.entity_id
_entity_poly.type
_entity_poly.pdbx_seq_one_letter_code
_entity_poly.pdbx_strand_id
1 'polypeptide(L)'
;MPKRTCPFPESFSSQYKIHIGQREINSYGVFGNKYRQEIYEKTKNLLFNGAKAVVGKIWTGEEKCPDSQFKEQHAACSQTLLRGQTLIGQDGKLTRTNAVQGVPAAPTGCCVCHKNQGPRTLCSQCDRLACASCARQCSSCCSLCCSVCTII
;
A
#
# COMPACT_ATOMS: atom_id res chain seq x y z
N MET A 1 -24.30 -28.73 19.22
CA MET A 1 -25.03 -28.30 18.00
C MET A 1 -24.80 -29.35 16.91
N PRO A 2 -25.86 -29.92 16.31
CA PRO A 2 -25.72 -30.86 15.20
C PRO A 2 -25.10 -30.14 14.00
N LYS A 3 -24.00 -30.67 13.44
CA LYS A 3 -23.41 -30.14 12.20
C LYS A 3 -24.38 -30.45 11.07
N ARG A 4 -24.78 -29.44 10.29
CA ARG A 4 -25.67 -29.61 9.13
C ARG A 4 -24.95 -30.45 8.06
N THR A 5 -25.68 -31.35 7.43
CA THR A 5 -25.17 -32.21 6.36
C THR A 5 -24.75 -31.36 5.16
N CYS A 6 -23.57 -31.65 4.60
CA CYS A 6 -23.05 -30.94 3.43
C CYS A 6 -23.94 -31.21 2.21
N PRO A 7 -24.47 -30.18 1.52
CA PRO A 7 -25.44 -30.33 0.44
C PRO A 7 -24.84 -30.82 -0.89
N PHE A 8 -23.54 -31.11 -0.95
CA PHE A 8 -22.84 -31.53 -2.18
C PHE A 8 -21.97 -32.77 -1.93
N PRO A 9 -22.54 -33.98 -1.81
CA PRO A 9 -21.75 -35.18 -1.55
C PRO A 9 -20.85 -35.58 -2.74
N GLU A 10 -21.24 -35.23 -3.98
CA GLU A 10 -20.60 -35.70 -5.22
C GLU A 10 -19.98 -34.58 -6.07
N SER A 11 -20.13 -33.30 -5.68
CA SER A 11 -19.67 -32.15 -6.48
C SER A 11 -18.26 -31.66 -6.14
N PHE A 12 -17.55 -32.37 -5.25
CA PHE A 12 -16.15 -32.09 -5.02
C PHE A 12 -15.33 -32.79 -6.10
N SER A 13 -15.11 -32.10 -7.23
CA SER A 13 -13.89 -32.36 -7.98
C SER A 13 -12.73 -32.14 -7.00
N SER A 14 -11.94 -33.18 -6.74
CA SER A 14 -10.76 -33.08 -5.90
C SER A 14 -9.90 -31.95 -6.45
N GLN A 15 -9.98 -30.77 -5.85
CA GLN A 15 -9.09 -29.67 -6.17
C GLN A 15 -7.71 -30.10 -5.68
N TYR A 16 -6.96 -30.74 -6.55
CA TYR A 16 -5.59 -31.12 -6.29
C TYR A 16 -4.78 -29.84 -6.18
N LYS A 17 -4.38 -29.52 -4.96
CA LYS A 17 -3.36 -28.50 -4.74
C LYS A 17 -2.03 -29.09 -5.18
N ILE A 18 -1.62 -28.78 -6.40
CA ILE A 18 -0.31 -29.16 -6.92
C ILE A 18 0.68 -28.06 -6.53
N HIS A 19 1.79 -28.46 -5.92
CA HIS A 19 2.90 -27.53 -5.68
C HIS A 19 3.62 -27.30 -7.01
N ILE A 20 3.57 -26.06 -7.52
CA ILE A 20 4.32 -25.66 -8.71
C ILE A 20 5.64 -25.04 -8.24
N GLY A 21 6.75 -25.73 -8.51
CA GLY A 21 8.08 -25.25 -8.19
C GLY A 21 8.68 -24.38 -9.30
N GLN A 22 9.86 -23.84 -9.02
CA GLN A 22 10.59 -22.99 -9.96
C GLN A 22 10.94 -23.72 -11.27
N ARG A 23 11.17 -25.04 -11.20
CA ARG A 23 11.48 -25.87 -12.36
C ARG A 23 10.28 -25.96 -13.29
N GLU A 24 9.10 -26.21 -12.75
CA GLU A 24 7.86 -26.32 -13.52
C GLU A 24 7.50 -25.00 -14.20
N ILE A 25 7.71 -23.88 -13.50
CA ILE A 25 7.52 -22.53 -14.05
C ILE A 25 8.51 -22.27 -15.20
N ASN A 26 9.77 -22.67 -15.05
CA ASN A 26 10.80 -22.43 -16.05
C ASN A 26 10.66 -23.33 -17.29
N SER A 27 10.27 -24.59 -17.10
CA SER A 27 10.25 -25.61 -18.16
C SER A 27 8.90 -25.74 -18.85
N TYR A 28 7.79 -25.55 -18.14
CA TYR A 28 6.43 -25.78 -18.64
C TYR A 28 5.53 -24.55 -18.54
N GLY A 29 6.04 -23.43 -18.03
CA GLY A 29 5.33 -22.15 -18.07
C GLY A 29 5.07 -21.73 -19.52
N VAL A 30 3.82 -21.43 -19.85
CA VAL A 30 3.40 -20.97 -21.17
C VAL A 30 4.23 -19.74 -21.56
N PHE A 31 5.01 -19.84 -22.64
CA PHE A 31 5.98 -18.83 -23.10
C PHE A 31 7.00 -18.35 -22.04
N GLY A 32 7.27 -19.13 -20.99
CA GLY A 32 8.09 -18.73 -19.85
C GLY A 32 9.49 -18.24 -20.23
N ASN A 33 10.16 -18.93 -21.16
CA ASN A 33 11.49 -18.54 -21.62
C ASN A 33 11.48 -17.17 -22.35
N LYS A 34 10.48 -16.95 -23.21
CA LYS A 34 10.33 -15.70 -23.96
C LYS A 34 10.10 -14.51 -23.03
N TYR A 35 9.14 -14.62 -22.10
CA TYR A 35 8.86 -13.54 -21.15
C TYR A 35 10.02 -13.29 -20.18
N ARG A 36 10.73 -14.34 -19.74
CA ARG A 36 11.94 -14.18 -18.92
C ARG A 36 13.00 -13.35 -19.65
N GLN A 37 13.25 -13.67 -20.92
CA GLN A 37 14.23 -12.93 -21.72
C GLN A 37 13.78 -11.49 -21.96
N GLU A 38 12.50 -11.25 -22.27
CA GLU A 38 11.96 -9.91 -22.43
C GLU A 38 12.06 -9.06 -21.16
N ILE A 39 11.74 -9.64 -19.99
CA ILE A 39 11.86 -8.95 -18.69
C ILE A 39 13.31 -8.63 -18.39
N TYR A 40 14.21 -9.59 -18.63
CA TYR A 40 15.65 -9.40 -18.44
C TYR A 40 16.18 -8.24 -19.29
N GLU A 41 15.91 -8.24 -20.59
CA GLU A 41 16.36 -7.19 -21.50
C GLU A 41 15.75 -5.82 -21.15
N LYS A 42 14.46 -5.77 -20.80
CA LYS A 42 13.82 -4.52 -20.34
C LYS A 42 14.48 -3.98 -19.08
N THR A 43 14.72 -4.84 -18.09
CA THR A 43 15.32 -4.45 -16.82
C THR A 43 16.76 -3.98 -17.02
N LYS A 44 17.55 -4.73 -17.80
CA LYS A 44 18.90 -4.35 -18.19
C LYS A 44 18.92 -2.97 -18.83
N ASN A 45 18.12 -2.74 -19.87
CA ASN A 45 18.06 -1.45 -20.54
C ASN A 45 17.64 -0.31 -19.61
N LEU A 46 16.65 -0.54 -18.74
CA LEU A 46 16.20 0.46 -17.76
C LEU A 46 17.35 0.86 -16.82
N LEU A 47 18.08 -0.11 -16.27
CA LEU A 47 19.19 0.12 -15.36
C LEU A 47 20.36 0.83 -16.05
N PHE A 48 20.74 0.39 -17.25
CA PHE A 48 21.82 1.01 -18.03
C PHE A 48 21.47 2.45 -18.44
N ASN A 49 20.24 2.69 -18.89
CA ASN A 49 19.78 4.04 -19.26
C ASN A 49 19.73 4.96 -18.05
N GLY A 50 19.25 4.46 -16.90
CA GLY A 50 19.26 5.20 -15.64
C GLY A 50 20.67 5.59 -15.20
N ALA A 51 21.60 4.62 -15.23
CA ALA A 51 23.01 4.87 -14.92
C ALA A 51 23.64 5.88 -15.89
N LYS A 52 23.40 5.75 -17.20
CA LYS A 52 23.89 6.70 -18.21
C LYS A 52 23.35 8.11 -17.99
N ALA A 53 22.08 8.25 -17.65
CA ALA A 53 21.44 9.54 -17.38
C ALA A 53 22.03 10.24 -16.14
N VAL A 54 22.45 9.48 -15.13
CA VAL A 54 23.11 10.02 -13.93
C VAL A 54 24.58 10.34 -14.19
N VAL A 55 25.33 9.42 -14.82
CA VAL A 55 26.76 9.60 -15.12
C VAL A 55 26.99 10.78 -16.06
N GLY A 56 26.12 10.97 -17.06
CA GLY A 56 26.18 12.15 -17.94
C GLY A 56 26.10 13.45 -17.14
N LYS A 57 25.14 13.55 -16.20
CA LYS A 57 24.99 14.74 -15.34
C LYS A 57 26.20 14.99 -14.44
N ILE A 58 26.84 13.94 -13.94
CA ILE A 58 28.02 14.04 -13.07
C ILE A 58 29.27 14.46 -13.87
N TRP A 59 29.43 13.97 -15.11
CA TRP A 59 30.62 14.21 -15.92
C TRP A 59 30.59 15.53 -16.70
N THR A 60 29.41 16.05 -17.06
CA THR A 60 29.31 17.31 -17.82
C THR A 60 29.54 18.57 -16.98
N GLY A 61 29.81 18.46 -15.67
CA GLY A 61 30.34 19.57 -14.87
C GLY A 61 29.48 20.85 -14.86
N GLU A 62 28.20 20.77 -15.24
CA GLU A 62 27.27 21.88 -15.12
C GLU A 62 26.65 21.87 -13.72
N GLU A 63 27.49 22.08 -12.70
CA GLU A 63 27.04 22.57 -11.40
C GLU A 63 26.60 24.03 -11.53
N LYS A 64 25.46 24.26 -12.20
CA LYS A 64 24.60 25.35 -11.79
C LYS A 64 23.61 24.76 -10.81
N CYS A 65 23.87 24.97 -9.53
CA CYS A 65 22.83 24.95 -8.51
C CYS A 65 21.74 25.93 -8.99
N PRO A 66 20.53 25.49 -9.39
CA PRO A 66 19.42 26.39 -9.51
C PRO A 66 18.80 26.43 -8.13
N ASP A 67 19.18 27.44 -7.37
CA ASP A 67 18.24 28.08 -6.47
C ASP A 67 17.14 28.69 -7.35
N SER A 68 16.24 27.83 -7.84
CA SER A 68 15.16 28.16 -8.74
C SER A 68 14.24 26.96 -8.77
N GLN A 69 13.24 27.05 -7.88
CA GLN A 69 11.86 26.78 -8.24
C GLN A 69 11.73 25.65 -9.28
N PHE A 70 11.91 24.41 -8.82
CA PHE A 70 11.12 23.33 -9.40
C PHE A 70 9.65 23.67 -9.12
N LYS A 71 9.08 24.53 -9.98
CA LYS A 71 7.71 24.36 -10.45
C LYS A 71 7.71 23.02 -11.16
N GLU A 72 7.69 21.96 -10.37
CA GLU A 72 7.26 20.66 -10.82
C GLU A 72 5.84 20.85 -11.30
N GLN A 73 5.71 20.97 -12.62
CA GLN A 73 4.62 20.34 -13.36
C GLN A 73 4.72 18.81 -13.18
N HIS A 74 4.77 18.34 -11.94
CA HIS A 74 3.89 17.26 -11.61
C HIS A 74 2.52 17.89 -11.80
N ALA A 75 1.81 17.45 -12.86
CA ALA A 75 0.36 17.51 -12.83
C ALA A 75 0.00 17.23 -11.38
N ALA A 76 -0.67 18.19 -10.74
CA ALA A 76 -1.25 18.00 -9.43
C ALA A 76 -2.25 16.86 -9.62
N CYS A 77 -1.75 15.64 -9.65
CA CYS A 77 -2.36 14.55 -8.97
C CYS A 77 -2.27 15.03 -7.54
N SER A 78 -3.24 15.86 -7.18
CA SER A 78 -3.83 15.98 -5.87
C SER A 78 -4.21 14.55 -5.49
N GLN A 79 -3.20 13.70 -5.27
CA GLN A 79 -3.31 12.56 -4.42
C GLN A 79 -3.44 13.24 -3.07
N THR A 80 -4.67 13.68 -2.80
CA THR A 80 -5.18 13.89 -1.47
C THR A 80 -4.89 12.60 -0.77
N LEU A 81 -3.68 12.51 -0.21
CA LEU A 81 -3.20 11.32 0.44
C LEU A 81 -4.22 11.04 1.54
N LEU A 82 -4.72 9.82 1.54
CA LEU A 82 -5.72 9.43 2.51
C LEU A 82 -5.11 9.61 3.90
N ARG A 83 -5.89 10.18 4.82
CA ARG A 83 -5.48 10.37 6.21
C ARG A 83 -4.89 9.06 6.77
N GLY A 84 -3.63 9.10 7.19
CA GLY A 84 -2.86 7.93 7.64
C GLY A 84 -1.78 7.44 6.66
N GLN A 85 -1.68 7.98 5.45
CA GLN A 85 -0.57 7.69 4.53
C GLN A 85 0.73 8.39 4.97
N THR A 86 1.83 7.63 4.96
CA THR A 86 3.18 8.13 5.25
C THR A 86 3.92 8.47 3.96
N LEU A 87 4.70 9.55 3.97
CA LEU A 87 5.62 9.90 2.88
C LEU A 87 7.02 9.40 3.20
N ILE A 88 7.75 8.97 2.18
CA ILE A 88 9.19 8.70 2.29
C ILE A 88 9.91 10.03 2.09
N GLY A 89 10.60 10.51 3.13
CA GLY A 89 11.43 11.69 3.09
C GLY A 89 12.67 11.50 2.23
N GLN A 90 13.32 12.61 1.86
CA GLN A 90 14.58 12.58 1.11
C GLN A 90 15.71 11.89 1.89
N ASP A 91 15.59 11.81 3.21
CA ASP A 91 16.45 11.07 4.13
C ASP A 91 16.10 9.56 4.21
N GLY A 92 15.13 9.09 3.42
CA GLY A 92 14.65 7.72 3.40
C GLY A 92 13.74 7.34 4.57
N LYS A 93 13.38 8.27 5.45
CA LYS A 93 12.53 7.99 6.62
C LYS A 93 11.05 8.17 6.30
N LEU A 94 10.21 7.37 6.95
CA LEU A 94 8.76 7.53 6.87
C LEU A 94 8.31 8.68 7.77
N THR A 95 7.67 9.69 7.17
CA THR A 95 7.08 10.83 7.87
C THR A 95 5.56 10.78 7.77
N ARG A 96 4.88 11.07 8.89
CA ARG A 96 3.42 11.15 8.91
C ARG A 96 3.00 12.49 8.31
N THR A 97 2.15 12.46 7.29
CA THR A 97 1.60 13.68 6.71
C THR A 97 0.47 14.23 7.57
N ASN A 98 0.46 15.55 7.79
CA ASN A 98 -0.72 16.23 8.33
C ASN A 98 -1.78 16.29 7.22
N ALA A 99 -3.02 15.96 7.56
CA ALA A 99 -4.12 16.00 6.58
C ALA A 99 -4.27 17.42 6.01
N VAL A 100 -4.32 17.53 4.68
CA VAL A 100 -4.58 18.81 3.99
C VAL A 100 -5.97 19.32 4.38
N GLN A 101 -6.06 20.58 4.79
CA GLN A 101 -7.32 21.29 5.01
C GLN A 101 -8.02 21.48 3.65
N GLY A 102 -9.12 20.77 3.41
CA GLY A 102 -9.89 20.90 2.17
C GLY A 102 -10.67 19.67 1.69
N VAL A 103 -10.80 18.61 2.48
CA VAL A 103 -11.57 17.40 2.10
C VAL A 103 -13.05 17.57 2.51
N PRO A 104 -14.02 17.13 1.67
CA PRO A 104 -15.45 17.15 1.99
C PRO A 104 -15.75 16.46 3.32
N ALA A 105 -16.78 16.96 4.02
CA ALA A 105 -17.22 16.59 5.36
C ALA A 105 -16.80 15.16 5.77
N ALA A 106 -15.93 15.09 6.78
CA ALA A 106 -15.41 13.84 7.31
C ALA A 106 -16.58 12.87 7.59
N PRO A 107 -16.41 11.56 7.31
CA PRO A 107 -17.45 10.58 7.62
C PRO A 107 -17.81 10.69 9.11
N THR A 108 -19.04 11.13 9.39
CA THR A 108 -19.53 11.41 10.75
C THR A 108 -19.74 10.12 11.56
N GLY A 109 -19.66 8.97 10.89
CA GLY A 109 -19.92 7.65 11.45
C GLY A 109 -18.68 6.92 11.95
N CYS A 110 -18.93 5.85 12.72
CA CYS A 110 -17.88 4.94 13.12
C CYS A 110 -17.25 4.27 11.89
N CYS A 111 -15.93 4.27 11.79
CA CYS A 111 -15.18 3.68 10.68
C CYS A 111 -15.23 2.15 10.60
N VAL A 112 -15.81 1.49 11.61
CA VAL A 112 -15.93 0.03 11.70
C VAL A 112 -17.37 -0.41 11.44
N CYS A 113 -18.33 0.13 12.19
CA CYS A 113 -19.73 -0.28 12.10
C CYS A 113 -20.61 0.69 11.31
N HIS A 114 -20.06 1.81 10.82
CA HIS A 114 -20.76 2.86 10.07
C HIS A 114 -21.94 3.54 10.78
N LYS A 115 -22.17 3.25 12.07
CA LYS A 115 -23.24 3.85 12.86
C LYS A 115 -22.93 5.32 13.22
N ASN A 116 -23.96 6.15 13.12
CA ASN A 116 -23.92 7.60 13.43
C ASN A 116 -24.45 7.95 14.83
N GLN A 117 -24.60 6.98 15.73
CA GLN A 117 -25.02 7.21 17.12
C GLN A 117 -23.86 7.10 18.14
N GLY A 118 -23.97 7.85 19.24
CA GLY A 118 -23.08 7.76 20.41
C GLY A 118 -21.77 8.58 20.32
N PRO A 119 -21.02 8.64 21.44
CA PRO A 119 -19.72 9.31 21.49
C PRO A 119 -18.68 8.57 20.64
N ARG A 120 -17.76 9.33 20.05
CA ARG A 120 -16.70 8.81 19.18
C ARG A 120 -15.34 9.34 19.59
N THR A 121 -14.34 8.51 19.38
CA THR A 121 -12.92 8.84 19.59
C THR A 121 -12.15 8.62 18.31
N LEU A 122 -11.08 9.39 18.10
CA LEU A 122 -10.15 9.19 16.99
C LEU A 122 -9.27 7.97 17.26
N CYS A 123 -9.10 7.11 16.26
CA CYS A 123 -8.13 6.03 16.30
C CYS A 123 -6.70 6.59 16.18
N SER A 124 -5.78 6.24 17.07
CA SER A 124 -4.38 6.72 17.03
C SER A 124 -3.61 6.35 15.74
N GLN A 125 -4.03 5.28 15.06
CA GLN A 125 -3.35 4.72 13.90
C GLN A 125 -3.88 5.23 12.56
N CYS A 126 -5.19 5.14 12.33
CA CYS A 126 -5.81 5.56 11.06
C CYS A 126 -6.53 6.90 11.15
N ASP A 127 -6.57 7.51 12.34
CA ASP A 127 -7.25 8.76 12.66
C ASP A 127 -8.75 8.80 12.35
N ARG A 128 -9.37 7.67 11.98
CA ARG A 128 -10.81 7.61 11.74
C ARG A 128 -11.59 7.51 13.06
N LEU A 129 -12.80 8.04 13.08
CA LEU A 129 -13.68 8.00 14.26
C LEU A 129 -14.18 6.58 14.54
N ALA A 130 -14.08 6.12 15.79
CA ALA A 130 -14.65 4.85 16.24
C ALA A 130 -15.64 5.09 17.38
N CYS A 131 -16.75 4.35 17.42
CA CYS A 131 -17.64 4.35 18.58
C CYS A 131 -17.02 3.53 19.72
N ALA A 132 -17.52 3.72 20.95
CA ALA A 132 -17.00 3.01 22.14
C ALA A 132 -16.96 1.48 21.97
N SER A 133 -17.95 0.88 21.30
CA SER A 133 -17.99 -0.57 21.05
C SER A 133 -16.95 -1.06 20.02
N CYS A 134 -16.49 -0.17 19.16
CA CYS A 134 -15.50 -0.47 18.11
C CYS A 134 -14.09 0.05 18.45
N ALA A 135 -13.94 0.78 19.56
CA ALA A 135 -12.66 1.21 20.08
C ALA A 135 -12.05 0.13 20.96
N ARG A 136 -10.73 0.00 20.92
CA ARG A 136 -9.92 -0.91 21.73
C ARG A 136 -8.74 -0.11 22.29
N GLN A 137 -8.26 -0.53 23.45
CA GLN A 137 -7.03 0.00 24.02
C GLN A 137 -5.88 -0.94 23.67
N CYS A 138 -4.82 -0.40 23.09
CA CYS A 138 -3.61 -1.16 22.81
C CYS A 138 -2.94 -1.56 24.13
N SER A 139 -2.64 -2.85 24.31
CA SER A 139 -1.94 -3.36 25.50
C SER A 139 -0.48 -2.91 25.58
N SER A 140 0.14 -2.58 24.43
CA SER A 140 1.54 -2.16 24.34
C SER A 140 1.74 -0.67 24.64
N CYS A 141 0.94 0.21 24.02
CA CYS A 141 1.12 1.66 24.13
C CYS A 141 -0.04 2.41 24.81
N CYS A 142 -1.02 1.68 25.35
CA CYS A 142 -2.23 2.22 26.00
C CYS A 142 -3.07 3.19 25.13
N SER A 143 -2.75 3.36 23.85
CA SER A 143 -3.49 4.24 22.95
C SER A 143 -4.81 3.61 22.49
N LEU A 144 -5.80 4.46 22.22
CA LEU A 144 -7.10 4.04 21.67
C LEU A 144 -6.99 3.87 20.15
N CYS A 145 -7.34 2.69 19.67
CA CYS A 145 -7.40 2.37 18.24
C CYS A 145 -8.72 1.69 17.89
N CYS A 146 -9.15 1.76 16.63
CA CYS A 146 -10.32 1.01 16.20
C CYS A 146 -9.98 -0.49 16.13
N SER A 147 -10.99 -1.35 16.21
CA SER A 147 -10.85 -2.81 16.14
C SER A 147 -10.24 -3.34 14.84
N VAL A 148 -10.13 -2.50 13.80
CA VAL A 148 -9.44 -2.82 12.54
C VAL A 148 -7.94 -2.51 12.62
N CYS A 149 -7.56 -1.50 13.41
CA CYS A 149 -6.17 -1.08 13.60
C CYS A 149 -5.49 -1.76 14.79
N THR A 150 -6.21 -2.57 15.57
CA THR A 150 -5.58 -3.47 16.54
C THR A 150 -4.88 -4.59 15.80
N ILE A 151 -3.56 -4.52 15.75
CA ILE A 151 -2.71 -5.66 15.41
C ILE A 151 -2.63 -6.51 16.69
N ILE A 152 -3.08 -7.77 16.61
CA ILE A 152 -2.95 -8.76 17.69
C ILE A 152 -1.51 -9.28 17.70
#